data_AF-A0A942ZBJ9-F1
#
_entry.id   AF-A0A942ZBJ9-F1
#
_cell.length_a   1.000
_cell.length_b   1.000
_cell.length_c   1.000
_cell.angle_alpha   90.00
_cell.angle_beta   90.00
_cell.angle_gamma   90.00
#
_symmetry.space_group_name_H-M   'P 1'
#
loop_
_entity.id
_entity.type
_entity.pdbx_description
1 polymer ?
#
loop_
_entity_poly.entity_id
_entity_poly.type
_entity_poly.pdbx_seq_one_letter_code
_entity_poly.pdbx_strand_id
1 'polypeptide(L)'
;YRYFIALRIPKDNLYNFLEFIENNQNVQNKNINTEDITENYYDIENRIKNREALLDKFRSYLKEAKNIEEILSVEDRINNLTYEIERMKGNFENLTSLIEYSKVNITIKNPEAMRRNVNFYDKFLYTINFLKYFFSSIIFFLIGFVAIAIPIVLLLALFYYIAFGKIGLIKKLYKKIK
;
A
#
# COMPACT_ATOMS: atom_id res chain seq x y z
N TYR A 1 0.80 1.82 -5.68
CA TYR A 1 0.28 2.42 -4.43
C TYR A 1 -0.95 1.64 -3.98
N ARG A 2 -1.16 1.49 -2.66
CA ARG A 2 -2.37 0.90 -2.07
C ARG A 2 -3.25 2.03 -1.55
N TYR A 3 -4.51 2.07 -1.95
CA TYR A 3 -5.47 3.06 -1.45
C TYR A 3 -6.44 2.37 -0.51
N PHE A 4 -6.65 2.99 0.66
CA PHE A 4 -7.63 2.57 1.64
C PHE A 4 -8.82 3.52 1.55
N ILE A 5 -10.00 2.96 1.27
CA ILE A 5 -11.23 3.73 1.19
C ILE A 5 -12.24 3.09 2.14
N ALA A 6 -12.80 3.89 3.05
CA ALA A 6 -13.88 3.51 3.94
C ALA A 6 -15.17 4.17 3.44
N LEU A 7 -16.16 3.37 3.07
CA LEU A 7 -17.45 3.85 2.56
C LEU A 7 -18.58 3.42 3.50
N ARG A 8 -19.58 4.28 3.68
CA ARG A 8 -20.84 3.97 4.36
C ARG A 8 -21.90 3.72 3.31
N ILE A 9 -22.53 2.56 3.36
CA ILE A 9 -23.41 2.10 2.29
C ILE A 9 -24.76 1.71 2.89
N PRO A 10 -25.87 2.30 2.42
CA PRO A 10 -27.20 1.90 2.85
C PRO A 10 -27.39 0.39 2.76
N LYS A 11 -27.98 -0.22 3.79
CA LYS A 11 -28.18 -1.68 3.89
C LYS A 11 -28.84 -2.27 2.63
N ASP A 12 -29.84 -1.58 2.11
CA ASP A 12 -30.60 -2.01 0.91
C ASP A 12 -29.75 -2.01 -0.37
N ASN A 13 -28.70 -1.19 -0.40
CA ASN A 13 -27.80 -1.04 -1.55
C ASN A 13 -26.46 -1.79 -1.38
N LEU A 14 -26.25 -2.45 -0.23
CA LEU A 14 -25.00 -3.16 0.04
C LEU A 14 -24.75 -4.27 -0.99
N TYR A 15 -25.75 -5.12 -1.25
CA TYR A 15 -25.61 -6.25 -2.19
C TYR A 15 -25.25 -5.77 -3.60
N ASN A 16 -25.97 -4.76 -4.12
CA ASN A 16 -25.70 -4.16 -5.43
C ASN A 16 -24.30 -3.55 -5.51
N PHE A 17 -23.84 -2.93 -4.42
CA PHE A 17 -22.49 -2.36 -4.35
C PHE A 17 -21.39 -3.43 -4.32
N LEU A 18 -21.61 -4.53 -3.59
CA LEU A 18 -20.68 -5.66 -3.55
C LEU A 18 -20.55 -6.32 -4.92
N GLU A 19 -21.67 -6.49 -5.64
CA GLU A 19 -21.70 -7.02 -7.00
C GLU A 19 -20.99 -6.09 -8.00
N PHE A 20 -21.20 -4.77 -7.91
CA PHE A 20 -20.49 -3.79 -8.72
C PHE A 20 -18.97 -3.86 -8.52
N ILE A 21 -18.52 -4.04 -7.28
CA ILE A 21 -17.09 -4.19 -6.97
C ILE A 21 -16.52 -5.51 -7.47
N GLU A 22 -17.26 -6.61 -7.35
CA GLU A 22 -16.83 -7.93 -7.82
C GLU A 22 -16.67 -7.99 -9.34
N ASN A 23 -17.51 -7.26 -10.08
CA ASN A 23 -17.37 -7.10 -11.53
C ASN A 23 -16.18 -6.21 -11.94
N ASN A 24 -15.57 -5.47 -11.01
CA ASN A 24 -14.40 -4.64 -11.27
C ASN A 24 -13.10 -5.39 -10.92
N GLN A 25 -12.38 -5.86 -11.95
CA GLN A 25 -11.12 -6.62 -11.84
C GLN A 25 -9.95 -5.90 -11.11
N ASN A 26 -10.13 -4.64 -10.71
CA ASN A 26 -9.12 -3.81 -10.05
C ASN A 26 -9.09 -3.97 -8.51
N VAL A 27 -10.02 -4.72 -7.91
CA VAL A 27 -10.10 -4.91 -6.46
C VAL A 27 -9.47 -6.25 -6.06
N GLN A 28 -8.20 -6.22 -5.61
CA GLN A 28 -7.46 -7.43 -5.25
C GLN A 28 -7.70 -7.93 -3.82
N ASN A 29 -8.17 -7.08 -2.89
CA ASN A 29 -8.40 -7.52 -1.51
C ASN A 29 -9.59 -6.78 -0.90
N LYS A 30 -10.62 -7.55 -0.53
CA LYS A 30 -11.89 -7.08 0.02
C LYS A 30 -11.92 -7.52 1.49
N ASN A 31 -11.82 -6.57 2.41
CA ASN A 31 -12.03 -6.87 3.83
C ASN A 31 -13.34 -6.23 4.27
N ILE A 32 -14.44 -6.97 4.14
CA ILE A 32 -15.73 -6.54 4.67
C ILE A 32 -15.74 -6.92 6.15
N ASN A 33 -15.51 -5.95 7.03
CA ASN A 33 -15.84 -6.11 8.44
C ASN A 33 -17.33 -5.76 8.58
N THR A 34 -18.21 -6.74 8.36
CA THR A 34 -19.59 -6.66 8.83
C THR A 34 -19.57 -7.09 10.29
N GLU A 35 -19.37 -6.15 11.22
CA GLU A 35 -19.83 -6.40 12.59
C GLU A 35 -21.35 -6.57 12.50
N ASP A 36 -21.86 -7.73 12.88
CA ASP A 36 -23.30 -8.01 12.86
C ASP A 36 -23.97 -7.24 14.02
N ILE A 37 -24.17 -5.94 13.81
CA ILE A 37 -24.79 -5.02 14.77
C ILE A 37 -26.30 -5.36 14.93
N THR A 38 -26.85 -6.22 14.06
CA THR A 38 -28.25 -6.65 14.06
C THR A 38 -28.65 -7.41 15.33
N GLU A 39 -27.77 -8.26 15.86
CA GLU A 39 -28.05 -9.03 17.09
C GLU A 39 -28.12 -8.09 18.31
N ASN A 40 -27.17 -7.17 18.44
CA ASN A 40 -27.15 -6.15 19.49
C ASN A 40 -28.35 -5.17 19.40
N TYR A 41 -28.90 -4.96 18.19
CA TYR A 41 -30.05 -4.07 17.97
C TYR A 41 -31.34 -4.62 18.60
N TYR A 42 -31.70 -5.87 18.26
CA TYR A 42 -32.91 -6.49 18.77
C TYR A 42 -32.87 -6.67 20.30
N ASP A 43 -31.68 -6.94 20.84
CA ASP A 43 -31.47 -7.04 22.29
C ASP A 43 -31.69 -5.71 23.01
N ILE A 44 -31.21 -4.58 22.47
CA ILE A 44 -31.40 -3.27 23.08
C ILE A 44 -32.87 -2.83 22.99
N GLU A 45 -33.53 -3.05 21.84
CA GLU A 45 -34.95 -2.74 21.66
C GLU A 45 -35.81 -3.50 22.69
N ASN A 46 -35.58 -4.80 22.84
CA ASN A 46 -36.31 -5.63 23.81
C ASN A 46 -36.07 -5.18 25.25
N ARG A 47 -34.83 -4.80 25.59
CA ARG A 47 -34.53 -4.27 26.93
C ARG A 47 -35.21 -2.93 27.19
N ILE A 48 -35.33 -2.04 26.20
CA ILE A 48 -36.09 -0.78 26.32
C ILE A 48 -37.56 -1.09 26.61
N LYS A 49 -38.19 -1.97 25.81
CA LYS A 49 -39.60 -2.37 26.01
C LYS A 49 -39.86 -2.94 27.40
N ASN A 50 -38.96 -3.79 27.89
CA ASN A 50 -39.07 -4.36 29.24
C ASN A 50 -38.98 -3.28 30.34
N ARG A 51 -38.14 -2.26 30.16
CA ARG A 51 -38.00 -1.16 31.11
C ARG A 51 -39.20 -0.22 31.08
N GLU A 52 -39.78 0.04 29.92
CA GLU A 52 -41.03 0.80 29.78
C GLU A 52 -42.20 0.08 30.46
N ALA A 53 -42.33 -1.24 30.27
CA ALA A 53 -43.34 -2.02 30.97
C ALA A 53 -43.15 -1.98 32.51
N LEU A 54 -41.89 -1.99 32.97
CA LEU A 54 -41.59 -1.84 34.39
C LEU A 54 -41.94 -0.43 34.90
N LEU A 55 -41.65 0.61 34.13
CA LEU A 55 -42.01 1.99 34.44
C LEU A 55 -43.53 2.15 34.59
N ASP A 56 -44.31 1.57 33.68
CA ASP A 56 -45.77 1.63 33.75
C ASP A 56 -46.33 0.90 34.97
N LYS A 57 -45.69 -0.21 35.38
CA LYS A 57 -46.02 -0.91 36.62
C LYS A 57 -45.67 -0.08 37.87
N PHE A 58 -44.56 0.66 37.87
CA PHE A 58 -44.26 1.59 38.98
C PHE A 58 -45.23 2.78 39.00
N ARG A 59 -45.68 3.27 37.83
CA ARG A 59 -46.74 4.29 37.75
C ARG A 59 -48.07 3.79 38.28
N SER A 60 -48.40 2.50 38.15
CA SER A 60 -49.60 1.95 38.80
C SER A 60 -49.44 1.89 40.31
N TYR A 61 -48.27 1.49 40.82
CA TYR A 61 -47.99 1.52 42.26
C TYR A 61 -48.07 2.93 42.85
N LEU A 62 -47.61 3.95 42.12
CA LEU A 62 -47.73 5.35 42.55
C LEU A 62 -49.19 5.78 42.75
N LYS A 63 -50.11 5.28 41.91
CA LYS A 63 -51.56 5.57 42.02
C LYS A 63 -52.22 4.87 43.21
N GLU A 64 -51.64 3.77 43.68
CA GLU A 64 -52.16 2.96 44.78
C GLU A 64 -51.52 3.29 46.14
N ALA A 65 -50.38 3.98 46.14
CA ALA A 65 -49.64 4.38 47.34
C ALA A 65 -50.46 5.32 48.24
N LYS A 66 -50.43 5.08 49.55
CA LYS A 66 -51.28 5.80 50.53
C LYS A 66 -50.51 6.69 51.50
N ASN A 67 -49.20 6.51 51.62
CA ASN A 67 -48.36 7.32 52.48
C ASN A 67 -47.27 8.05 51.68
N ILE A 68 -46.80 9.17 52.23
CA ILE A 68 -45.84 10.05 51.56
C ILE A 68 -44.48 9.38 51.35
N GLU A 69 -44.04 8.52 52.27
CA GLU A 69 -42.76 7.81 52.14
C GLU A 69 -42.76 6.79 50.99
N GLU A 70 -43.85 6.05 50.80
CA GLU A 70 -44.04 5.17 49.64
C GLU A 70 -44.12 5.96 48.34
N ILE A 71 -44.84 7.10 48.32
CA ILE A 71 -44.93 7.97 47.16
C ILE A 71 -43.54 8.43 46.73
N LEU A 72 -42.76 8.98 47.67
CA LEU A 72 -41.39 9.46 47.39
C LEU A 72 -40.47 8.34 46.91
N SER A 73 -40.57 7.15 47.51
CA SER A 73 -39.77 5.99 47.10
C SER A 73 -40.12 5.50 45.68
N VAL A 74 -41.41 5.44 45.35
CA VAL A 74 -41.87 5.05 44.01
C VAL A 74 -41.49 6.10 42.98
N GLU A 75 -41.59 7.38 43.32
CA GLU A 75 -41.22 8.50 42.44
C GLU A 75 -39.73 8.54 42.14
N ASP A 76 -38.87 8.30 43.13
CA ASP A 76 -37.42 8.13 42.91
C ASP A 76 -37.14 6.96 41.95
N ARG A 77 -37.84 5.84 42.11
CA ARG A 77 -37.68 4.68 41.22
C ARG A 77 -38.15 4.97 39.80
N ILE A 78 -39.24 5.71 39.64
CA ILE A 78 -39.75 6.18 38.34
C ILE A 78 -38.74 7.09 37.66
N ASN A 79 -38.15 8.05 38.39
CA ASN A 79 -37.15 8.95 37.85
C ASN A 79 -35.91 8.20 37.39
N ASN A 80 -35.40 7.27 38.21
CA ASN A 80 -34.26 6.43 37.86
C ASN A 80 -34.53 5.58 36.61
N LEU A 81 -35.69 4.93 36.52
CA LEU A 81 -36.08 4.16 35.33
C LEU A 81 -36.24 5.04 34.09
N THR A 82 -36.78 6.25 34.25
CA THR A 82 -36.94 7.21 33.15
C THR A 82 -35.57 7.61 32.60
N TYR A 83 -34.62 7.98 33.46
CA TYR A 83 -33.24 8.26 33.05
C TYR A 83 -32.56 7.07 32.37
N GLU A 84 -32.73 5.85 32.89
CA GLU A 84 -32.21 4.64 32.25
C GLU A 84 -32.79 4.46 30.83
N ILE A 85 -34.10 4.60 30.67
CA ILE A 85 -34.78 4.46 29.37
C ILE A 85 -34.31 5.53 28.39
N GLU A 86 -34.25 6.79 28.79
CA GLU A 86 -33.79 7.88 27.93
C GLU A 86 -32.34 7.66 27.46
N ARG A 87 -31.46 7.23 28.37
CA ARG A 87 -30.08 6.89 28.02
C ARG A 87 -30.01 5.73 27.03
N MET A 88 -30.83 4.70 27.23
CA MET A 88 -30.90 3.55 26.33
C MET A 88 -31.46 3.93 24.95
N LYS A 89 -32.48 4.80 24.89
CA LYS A 89 -33.03 5.34 23.64
C LYS A 89 -32.02 6.17 22.87
N GLY A 90 -31.28 7.05 23.53
CA GLY A 90 -30.21 7.83 22.88
C GLY A 90 -29.10 6.94 22.30
N ASN A 91 -28.72 5.87 23.01
CA ASN A 91 -27.79 4.88 22.47
C ASN A 91 -28.37 4.08 21.29
N PHE A 92 -29.66 3.73 21.37
CA PHE A 92 -30.37 3.02 20.32
C PHE A 92 -30.51 3.84 19.03
N GLU A 93 -30.78 5.15 19.11
CA GLU A 93 -30.80 6.05 17.96
C GLU A 93 -29.42 6.14 17.29
N ASN A 94 -28.36 6.27 18.08
CA ASN A 94 -26.99 6.24 17.57
C ASN A 94 -26.66 4.92 16.86
N LEU A 95 -27.07 3.79 17.43
CA LEU A 95 -26.89 2.48 16.78
C LEU A 95 -27.74 2.34 15.52
N THR A 96 -28.97 2.83 15.51
CA THR A 96 -29.85 2.82 14.31
C THR A 96 -29.20 3.56 13.15
N SER A 97 -28.58 4.72 13.42
CA SER A 97 -27.80 5.46 12.41
C SER A 97 -26.59 4.70 11.86
N LEU A 98 -26.08 3.72 12.61
CA LEU A 98 -24.97 2.85 12.20
C LEU A 98 -25.46 1.57 11.49
N ILE A 99 -26.70 1.14 11.71
CA ILE A 99 -27.30 -0.07 11.09
C ILE A 99 -27.87 0.23 9.71
N GLU A 100 -28.41 1.43 9.50
CA GLU A 100 -28.82 1.86 8.15
C GLU A 100 -27.65 1.83 7.16
N TYR A 101 -26.41 1.98 7.64
CA TYR A 101 -25.21 2.06 6.82
C TYR A 101 -24.15 1.02 7.19
N SER A 102 -23.91 0.06 6.31
CA SER A 102 -22.77 -0.85 6.43
C SER A 102 -21.46 -0.10 6.12
N LYS A 103 -20.47 -0.21 7.03
CA LYS A 103 -19.10 0.28 6.76
C LYS A 103 -18.35 -0.75 5.93
N VAL A 104 -18.03 -0.41 4.70
CA VAL A 104 -17.23 -1.27 3.81
C VAL A 104 -15.83 -0.69 3.66
N ASN A 105 -14.82 -1.48 4.05
CA ASN A 105 -13.41 -1.14 3.87
C ASN A 105 -12.87 -1.81 2.62
N ILE A 106 -12.47 -1.01 1.63
CA ILE A 106 -11.96 -1.52 0.35
C ILE A 106 -10.49 -1.17 0.23
N THR A 107 -9.67 -2.16 -0.11
CA THR A 107 -8.27 -1.93 -0.50
C THR A 107 -8.15 -2.08 -2.00
N ILE A 108 -7.96 -0.96 -2.69
CA ILE A 108 -7.75 -0.95 -4.14
C ILE A 108 -6.24 -0.95 -4.40
N LYS A 109 -5.75 -1.91 -5.19
CA LYS A 109 -4.40 -1.90 -5.73
C LYS A 109 -4.49 -1.46 -7.19
N ASN A 110 -3.84 -0.34 -7.51
CA ASN A 110 -3.79 0.12 -8.90
C ASN A 110 -2.88 -0.84 -9.73
N PRO A 111 -3.40 -1.58 -10.73
CA PRO A 111 -2.58 -2.41 -11.61
C PRO A 111 -1.62 -1.57 -12.47
N GLU A 112 -1.91 -0.29 -12.72
CA GLU A 112 -1.00 0.62 -13.42
C GLU A 112 0.24 1.00 -12.60
N ALA A 113 0.20 0.86 -11.28
CA ALA A 113 1.44 0.99 -10.49
C ALA A 113 2.42 -0.16 -10.77
N MET A 114 1.95 -1.28 -11.32
CA MET A 114 2.79 -2.36 -11.84
C MET A 114 3.19 -2.11 -13.30
N ARG A 115 2.40 -1.33 -14.06
CA ARG A 115 2.81 -0.66 -15.29
C ARG A 115 3.51 0.68 -15.01
N ARG A 116 4.44 0.72 -14.05
CA ARG A 116 5.57 1.65 -14.24
C ARG A 116 6.30 1.16 -15.47
N ASN A 117 5.90 1.69 -16.62
CA ASN A 117 6.75 1.83 -17.78
C ASN A 117 8.00 2.57 -17.30
N VAL A 118 9.00 1.82 -16.84
CA VAL A 118 10.38 2.18 -17.14
C VAL A 118 10.41 2.12 -18.65
N ASN A 119 10.13 3.26 -19.29
CA ASN A 119 9.90 3.38 -20.72
C ASN A 119 10.95 2.53 -21.43
N PHE A 120 10.51 1.43 -22.02
CA PHE A 120 11.40 0.50 -22.71
C PHE A 120 12.24 1.24 -23.75
N TYR A 121 11.65 2.26 -24.37
CA TYR A 121 12.31 3.21 -25.26
C TYR A 121 13.46 3.99 -24.60
N ASP A 122 13.31 4.51 -23.39
CA ASP A 122 14.38 5.25 -22.70
C ASP A 122 15.53 4.32 -22.32
N LYS A 123 15.19 3.11 -21.85
CA LYS A 123 16.20 2.08 -21.55
C LYS A 123 16.91 1.60 -22.82
N PHE A 124 16.18 1.46 -23.92
CA PHE A 124 16.72 1.07 -25.22
C PHE A 124 17.65 2.14 -25.79
N LEU A 125 17.25 3.41 -25.78
CA LEU A 125 18.08 4.53 -26.22
C LEU A 125 19.35 4.66 -25.36
N TYR A 126 19.24 4.46 -24.06
CA TYR A 126 20.40 4.40 -23.17
C TYR A 126 21.35 3.25 -23.56
N THR A 127 20.82 2.05 -23.81
CA THR A 127 21.62 0.90 -24.25
C THR A 127 22.30 1.15 -25.60
N ILE A 128 21.62 1.75 -26.57
CA ILE A 128 22.20 2.10 -27.88
C ILE A 128 23.32 3.14 -27.73
N ASN A 129 23.10 4.17 -26.92
CA ASN A 129 24.12 5.19 -26.66
C ASN A 129 25.34 4.59 -25.95
N PHE A 130 25.13 3.73 -24.95
CA PHE A 130 26.20 3.02 -24.26
C PHE A 130 27.04 2.18 -25.24
N LEU A 131 26.40 1.39 -26.13
CA LEU A 131 27.10 0.62 -27.15
C LEU A 131 27.94 1.52 -28.08
N LYS A 132 27.37 2.64 -28.53
CA LYS A 132 28.07 3.59 -29.41
C LYS A 132 29.34 4.13 -28.75
N TYR A 133 29.27 4.53 -27.49
CA TYR A 133 30.45 5.01 -26.76
C TYR A 133 31.47 3.88 -26.53
N PHE A 134 31.01 2.67 -26.18
CA PHE A 134 31.89 1.51 -26.01
C PHE A 134 32.70 1.18 -27.28
N PHE A 135 32.04 1.12 -28.44
CA PHE A 135 32.74 0.89 -29.73
C PHE A 135 33.61 2.07 -30.13
N SER A 136 33.19 3.30 -29.86
CA SER A 136 34.05 4.47 -30.09
C SER A 136 35.35 4.37 -29.28
N SER A 137 35.26 4.00 -28.00
CA SER A 137 36.42 3.82 -27.13
C SER A 137 37.37 2.72 -27.62
N ILE A 138 36.86 1.60 -28.16
CA ILE A 138 37.73 0.55 -28.70
C ILE A 138 38.51 1.04 -29.93
N ILE A 139 37.88 1.84 -30.79
CA ILE A 139 38.52 2.40 -31.98
C ILE A 139 39.64 3.37 -31.57
N PHE A 140 39.36 4.28 -30.64
CA PHE A 140 40.38 5.19 -30.11
C PHE A 140 41.53 4.45 -29.43
N PHE A 141 41.25 3.40 -28.68
CA PHE A 141 42.27 2.55 -28.06
C PHE A 141 43.16 1.88 -29.12
N LEU A 142 42.57 1.30 -30.18
CA LEU A 142 43.33 0.68 -31.26
C LEU A 142 44.19 1.69 -32.03
N ILE A 143 43.67 2.87 -32.32
CA ILE A 143 44.43 3.95 -32.96
C ILE A 143 45.62 4.36 -32.09
N GLY A 144 45.38 4.59 -30.79
CA GLY A 144 46.43 4.91 -29.83
C GLY A 144 47.48 3.80 -29.72
N PHE A 145 47.04 2.54 -29.72
CA PHE A 145 47.94 1.37 -29.69
C PHE A 145 48.83 1.32 -30.92
N VAL A 146 48.28 1.50 -32.13
CA VAL A 146 49.05 1.52 -33.39
C VAL A 146 50.04 2.70 -33.40
N ALA A 147 49.61 3.89 -32.97
CA ALA A 147 50.46 5.07 -32.92
C ALA A 147 51.70 4.88 -32.01
N ILE A 148 51.57 4.10 -30.92
CA ILE A 148 52.67 3.78 -30.01
C ILE A 148 53.49 2.58 -30.51
N ALA A 149 52.83 1.56 -31.09
CA ALA A 149 53.49 0.35 -31.54
C ALA A 149 54.45 0.60 -32.72
N ILE A 150 54.07 1.44 -33.70
CA ILE A 150 54.90 1.75 -34.88
C ILE A 150 56.31 2.25 -34.49
N PRO A 151 56.47 3.32 -33.67
CA PRO A 151 57.81 3.80 -33.31
C PRO A 151 58.61 2.77 -32.50
N ILE A 152 57.97 1.96 -31.65
CA ILE A 152 58.64 0.89 -30.89
C ILE A 152 59.17 -0.19 -31.85
N VAL A 153 58.37 -0.63 -32.80
CA VAL A 153 58.78 -1.64 -33.79
C VAL A 153 59.91 -1.11 -34.66
N LEU A 154 59.87 0.16 -35.08
CA LEU A 154 60.96 0.81 -35.82
C LEU A 154 62.25 0.87 -34.99
N LEU A 155 62.17 1.23 -33.70
CA LEU A 155 63.33 1.24 -32.81
C LEU A 155 63.94 -0.15 -32.62
N LEU A 156 63.10 -1.18 -32.42
CA LEU A 156 63.56 -2.56 -32.31
C LEU A 156 64.20 -3.06 -33.62
N ALA A 157 63.62 -2.72 -34.77
CA ALA A 157 64.17 -3.06 -36.08
C ALA A 157 65.52 -2.35 -36.32
N LEU A 158 65.64 -1.07 -35.93
CA LEU A 158 66.89 -0.31 -35.99
C LEU A 158 67.96 -0.93 -35.07
N PHE A 159 67.60 -1.25 -33.83
CA PHE A 159 68.49 -1.89 -32.86
C PHE A 159 68.98 -3.23 -33.40
N TYR A 160 68.08 -4.07 -33.91
CA TYR A 160 68.44 -5.35 -34.54
C TYR A 160 69.39 -5.16 -35.72
N TYR A 161 69.14 -4.17 -36.58
CA TYR A 161 70.00 -3.86 -37.73
C TYR A 161 71.41 -3.40 -37.31
N ILE A 162 71.53 -2.62 -36.23
CA ILE A 162 72.83 -2.15 -35.70
C ILE A 162 73.59 -3.29 -35.00
N ALA A 163 72.89 -4.08 -34.18
CA ALA A 163 73.46 -5.16 -33.39
C ALA A 163 73.89 -6.36 -34.26
N PHE A 164 72.97 -6.87 -35.10
CA PHE A 164 73.11 -8.12 -35.84
C PHE A 164 73.13 -7.95 -37.38
N GLY A 165 72.65 -6.80 -37.90
CA GLY A 165 72.62 -6.49 -39.33
C GLY A 165 73.97 -6.04 -39.92
N LYS A 166 73.95 -5.38 -41.09
CA LYS A 166 75.15 -5.13 -41.93
C LYS A 166 76.27 -4.31 -41.25
N ILE A 167 75.95 -3.46 -40.27
CA ILE A 167 76.96 -2.73 -39.48
C ILE A 167 77.70 -3.67 -38.52
N GLY A 168 77.01 -4.71 -38.02
CA GLY A 168 77.59 -5.85 -37.31
C GLY A 168 78.51 -5.47 -36.15
N LEU A 169 78.13 -4.51 -35.30
CA LEU A 169 78.97 -4.09 -34.15
C LEU A 169 79.29 -5.26 -33.22
N ILE A 170 78.34 -6.18 -33.00
CA ILE A 170 78.56 -7.38 -32.17
C ILE A 170 79.49 -8.37 -32.88
N LYS A 171 79.35 -8.58 -34.20
CA LYS A 171 80.32 -9.39 -34.98
C LYS A 171 81.72 -8.78 -34.97
N LYS A 172 81.82 -7.44 -35.00
CA LYS A 172 83.09 -6.70 -34.97
C LYS A 172 83.73 -6.73 -33.58
N LEU A 173 82.95 -6.61 -32.51
CA LEU A 173 83.39 -6.74 -31.12
C LEU A 173 83.81 -8.18 -30.80
N TYR A 174 83.04 -9.19 -31.22
CA TYR A 174 83.38 -10.59 -31.02
C TYR A 174 84.68 -11.00 -31.75
N LYS A 175 84.93 -10.45 -32.95
CA LYS A 175 86.19 -10.64 -33.68
C LYS A 175 87.38 -9.88 -33.08
N LYS A 176 87.16 -8.90 -32.19
CA LYS A 176 88.23 -8.12 -31.53
C LYS A 176 88.62 -8.70 -30.17
N ILE A 177 87.77 -9.56 -29.59
CA ILE A 177 87.99 -10.23 -28.29
C ILE A 177 88.57 -11.65 -28.49
N LYS A 178 88.47 -12.23 -29.70
CA LYS A 178 89.15 -13.46 -30.10
C LYS A 178 90.42 -13.14 -30.88
#